data_AF-N1UZI7-F1
#
_entry.id   AF-N1UZI7-F1
#
_cell.length_a   1.000
_cell.length_b   1.000
_cell.length_c   1.000
_cell.angle_alpha   90.00
_cell.angle_beta   90.00
_cell.angle_gamma   90.00
#
_symmetry.space_group_name_H-M   'P 1'
#
loop_
_entity.id
_entity.type
_entity.pdbx_description
1 polymer ?
#
loop_
_entity_poly.entity_id
_entity_poly.type
_entity_poly.pdbx_seq_one_letter_code
_entity_poly.pdbx_strand_id
1 'polypeptide(L)'
;MEKDLEKIGFSFLGIFRPSLLEGEREEVRPGEVVGHLVAKIVNPFLWGGIRKYRSIHGRTVAKAMIQIAEKEPKGIRILESDRIADFGQLYKT
;
A
#
# COMPACT_ATOMS: atom_id res chain seq x y z
N MET A 1 -12.54 -12.48 -7.69
CA MET A 1 -12.56 -11.88 -6.34
C MET A 1 -12.70 -10.36 -6.41
N GLU A 2 -11.67 -9.56 -6.75
CA GLU A 2 -11.81 -8.08 -6.80
C GLU A 2 -12.93 -7.62 -7.75
N LYS A 3 -12.95 -8.14 -9.00
CA LYS A 3 -14.01 -7.87 -9.99
C LYS A 3 -15.42 -8.27 -9.53
N ASP A 4 -15.53 -9.15 -8.55
CA ASP A 4 -16.83 -9.58 -8.02
C ASP A 4 -17.31 -8.64 -6.92
N LEU A 5 -16.38 -8.04 -6.15
CA LEU A 5 -16.70 -6.98 -5.19
C LEU A 5 -17.25 -5.73 -5.89
N GLU A 6 -16.75 -5.40 -7.08
CA GLU A 6 -17.23 -4.28 -7.89
C GLU A 6 -18.72 -4.40 -8.25
N LYS A 7 -19.25 -5.63 -8.35
CA LYS A 7 -20.64 -5.91 -8.74
C LYS A 7 -21.63 -5.78 -7.57
N ILE A 8 -21.15 -5.73 -6.32
CA ILE A 8 -22.01 -5.67 -5.13
C ILE A 8 -22.71 -4.31 -5.01
N GLY A 9 -22.10 -3.25 -5.53
CA GLY A 9 -22.71 -1.91 -5.54
C GLY A 9 -22.58 -1.15 -4.22
N PHE A 10 -21.46 -1.31 -3.51
CA PHE A 10 -21.16 -0.47 -2.35
C PHE A 10 -21.16 1.02 -2.72
N SER A 11 -21.60 1.90 -1.81
CA SER A 11 -21.50 3.35 -1.98
C SER A 11 -20.04 3.79 -2.22
N PHE A 12 -19.10 3.07 -1.60
CA PHE A 12 -17.68 3.17 -1.85
C PHE A 12 -17.00 1.79 -1.76
N LEU A 13 -16.11 1.50 -2.72
CA LEU A 13 -15.23 0.34 -2.71
C LEU A 13 -13.78 0.80 -2.93
N GLY A 14 -12.96 0.71 -1.89
CA GLY A 14 -11.52 0.96 -1.96
C GLY A 14 -10.73 -0.35 -2.13
N ILE A 15 -10.05 -0.51 -3.26
CA ILE A 15 -9.17 -1.64 -3.54
C ILE A 15 -7.71 -1.16 -3.39
N PHE A 16 -7.04 -1.62 -2.36
CA PHE A 16 -5.66 -1.24 -2.04
C PHE A 16 -4.71 -2.35 -2.49
N ARG A 17 -3.82 -2.03 -3.43
CA ARG A 17 -2.80 -2.93 -3.97
C ARG A 17 -1.42 -2.49 -3.51
N PRO A 18 -1.05 -2.79 -2.25
CA PRO A 18 0.30 -2.56 -1.79
C PRO A 18 1.27 -3.47 -2.55
N SER A 19 2.51 -3.02 -2.62
CA SER A 19 3.66 -3.79 -3.10
C SER A 19 4.12 -4.75 -1.98
N LEU A 20 5.42 -4.94 -1.80
CA LEU A 20 5.94 -5.73 -0.69
C LEU A 20 5.56 -5.10 0.66
N LEU A 21 4.64 -5.76 1.37
CA LEU A 21 4.19 -5.34 2.70
C LEU A 21 5.26 -5.65 3.75
N GLU A 22 5.76 -4.61 4.39
CA GLU A 22 6.68 -4.66 5.52
C GLU A 22 5.91 -4.53 6.85
N GLY A 23 6.37 -5.20 7.90
CA GLY A 23 5.80 -5.03 9.23
C GLY A 23 6.41 -5.99 10.25
N GLU A 24 6.37 -5.56 11.51
CA GLU A 24 6.74 -6.41 12.64
C GLU A 24 5.63 -7.43 12.85
N ARG A 25 5.98 -8.71 12.70
CA ARG A 25 5.15 -9.85 13.09
C ARG A 25 5.81 -10.50 14.30
N GLU A 26 5.01 -11.10 15.17
CA GLU A 26 5.53 -11.87 16.30
C GLU A 26 6.33 -13.10 15.83
N GLU A 27 6.01 -13.64 14.65
CA GLU A 27 6.74 -14.74 14.03
C GLU A 27 7.55 -14.25 12.82
N VAL A 28 8.88 -14.37 12.92
CA VAL A 28 9.82 -14.02 11.85
C VAL A 28 9.78 -15.12 10.79
N ARG A 29 9.33 -14.80 9.58
CA ARG A 29 9.47 -15.74 8.46
C ARG A 29 10.92 -15.70 7.98
N PRO A 30 11.57 -16.84 7.64
CA PRO A 30 12.98 -16.85 7.24
C PRO A 30 13.35 -15.92 6.06
N GLY A 31 12.36 -15.50 5.25
CA GLY A 31 12.54 -14.55 4.16
C GLY A 31 12.43 -13.06 4.53
N GLU A 32 12.00 -12.69 5.74
CA GLU A 32 11.80 -11.29 6.14
C GLU A 32 13.11 -10.51 6.24
N VAL A 33 14.19 -11.12 6.77
CA VAL A 33 15.50 -10.46 6.89
C VAL A 33 16.09 -10.16 5.50
N VAL A 34 16.00 -11.11 4.57
CA VAL A 34 16.48 -10.94 3.19
C VAL A 34 15.60 -9.93 2.45
N GLY A 35 14.27 -10.03 2.59
CA GLY A 35 13.33 -9.10 1.98
C GLY A 35 13.55 -7.65 2.44
N HIS A 36 13.75 -7.43 3.73
CA HIS A 36 14.07 -6.11 4.29
C HIS A 36 15.41 -5.56 3.78
N LEU A 37 16.45 -6.39 3.73
CA LEU A 37 17.76 -5.96 3.22
C LEU A 37 17.70 -5.60 1.74
N VAL A 38 17.06 -6.43 0.92
CA VAL A 38 16.85 -6.17 -0.51
C VAL A 38 16.02 -4.91 -0.71
N ALA A 39 14.92 -4.74 0.03
CA ALA A 39 14.10 -3.53 -0.05
C ALA A 39 14.89 -2.27 0.31
N LYS A 40 15.75 -2.31 1.34
CA LYS A 40 16.60 -1.18 1.72
C LYS A 40 17.56 -0.75 0.60
N ILE A 41 18.07 -1.72 -0.17
CA ILE A 41 18.96 -1.47 -1.31
C ILE A 41 18.17 -0.99 -2.53
N VAL A 42 17.05 -1.64 -2.86
CA VAL A 42 16.31 -1.41 -4.12
C VAL A 42 15.43 -0.17 -4.04
N ASN A 43 14.82 0.13 -2.90
CA ASN A 43 13.87 1.25 -2.75
C ASN A 43 14.42 2.61 -3.20
N PRO A 44 15.65 3.02 -2.85
CA PRO A 44 16.25 4.28 -3.31
C PRO A 44 16.26 4.42 -4.84
N PHE A 45 16.47 3.32 -5.57
CA PHE A 45 16.52 3.30 -7.04
C PHE A 45 15.15 3.31 -7.72
N LEU A 46 14.05 3.17 -6.95
CA LEU A 46 12.69 3.12 -7.49
C LEU A 46 12.01 4.49 -7.46
N TRP A 47 12.42 5.39 -8.34
CA TRP A 47 11.98 6.79 -8.44
C TRP A 47 11.02 7.04 -9.61
N GLY A 48 10.25 8.13 -9.58
CA GLY A 48 9.27 8.44 -10.63
C GLY A 48 8.17 7.38 -10.78
N GLY A 49 7.87 6.96 -12.01
CA GLY A 49 6.77 6.03 -12.32
C GLY A 49 6.93 4.59 -11.80
N ILE A 50 8.13 4.22 -11.31
CA ILE A 50 8.40 2.90 -10.73
C ILE A 50 8.30 2.88 -9.20
N ARG A 51 7.90 4.00 -8.56
CA ARG A 51 7.68 4.08 -7.11
C ARG A 51 6.69 3.04 -6.58
N LYS A 52 5.73 2.59 -7.41
CA LYS A 52 4.74 1.55 -7.06
C LYS A 52 5.34 0.19 -6.69
N TYR A 53 6.62 -0.04 -7.00
CA TYR A 53 7.31 -1.27 -6.63
C TYR A 53 8.09 -1.17 -5.32
N ARG A 54 8.23 0.03 -4.73
CA ARG A 54 8.90 0.21 -3.43
C ARG A 54 8.12 -0.53 -2.36
N SER A 55 8.81 -1.16 -1.41
CA SER A 55 8.12 -1.74 -0.27
C SER A 55 7.35 -0.69 0.54
N ILE A 56 6.31 -1.13 1.23
CA ILE A 56 5.42 -0.28 2.01
C ILE A 56 5.08 -0.93 3.34
N HIS A 57 5.19 -0.18 4.43
CA HIS A 57 4.82 -0.68 5.76
C HIS A 57 3.30 -0.82 5.91
N GLY A 58 2.83 -1.87 6.58
CA GLY A 58 1.41 -2.07 6.89
C GLY A 58 0.80 -0.88 7.64
N ARG A 59 1.56 -0.23 8.53
CA ARG A 59 1.14 1.01 9.22
C ARG A 59 0.85 2.15 8.23
N THR A 60 1.61 2.27 7.15
CA THR A 60 1.39 3.27 6.09
C THR A 60 0.10 2.97 5.33
N VAL A 61 -0.15 1.71 5.00
CA VAL A 61 -1.39 1.28 4.34
C VAL A 61 -2.60 1.61 5.21
N ALA A 62 -2.55 1.28 6.51
CA ALA A 62 -3.63 1.58 7.44
C ALA A 62 -3.91 3.09 7.54
N LYS A 63 -2.85 3.93 7.64
CA LYS A 63 -3.00 5.39 7.61
C LYS A 63 -3.66 5.90 6.32
N ALA A 64 -3.27 5.34 5.18
CA ALA A 64 -3.87 5.70 3.90
C ALA A 64 -5.35 5.33 3.82
N MET A 65 -5.71 4.14 4.31
CA MET A 65 -7.11 3.69 4.37
C MET A 65 -7.97 4.63 5.21
N ILE A 66 -7.50 5.02 6.40
CA ILE A 66 -8.20 5.97 7.27
C ILE A 66 -8.38 7.32 6.57
N GLN A 67 -7.30 7.91 6.04
CA GLN A 67 -7.37 9.20 5.36
C GLN A 67 -8.28 9.20 4.12
N ILE A 68 -8.38 8.06 3.43
CA ILE A 68 -9.30 7.94 2.29
C ILE A 68 -10.73 7.83 2.79
N ALA A 69 -10.99 7.04 3.83
CA ALA A 69 -12.33 6.87 4.39
C ALA A 69 -12.89 8.20 4.93
N GLU A 70 -12.07 9.01 5.61
CA GLU A 70 -12.44 10.33 6.15
C GLU A 70 -12.84 11.35 5.07
N LYS A 71 -12.45 11.13 3.81
CA LYS A 71 -12.80 12.02 2.70
C LYS A 71 -14.15 11.71 2.05
N GLU A 72 -14.93 10.80 2.64
CA GLU A 72 -16.24 10.35 2.15
C GLU A 72 -16.25 10.05 0.64
N PRO A 73 -15.32 9.20 0.15
CA PRO A 73 -15.22 8.90 -1.27
C PRO A 73 -16.47 8.16 -1.75
N LYS A 74 -16.71 8.20 -3.05
CA LYS A 74 -17.79 7.48 -3.71
C LYS A 74 -17.25 6.64 -4.87
N GLY A 75 -17.99 5.58 -5.19
CA GLY A 75 -17.67 4.67 -6.30
C GLY A 75 -16.48 3.76 -6.01
N ILE A 76 -15.86 3.24 -7.07
CA ILE A 76 -14.76 2.29 -6.96
C ILE A 76 -13.43 3.04 -7.12
N ARG A 77 -12.49 2.80 -6.21
CA ARG A 77 -11.13 3.35 -6.30
C ARG A 77 -10.09 2.25 -6.13
N ILE A 78 -9.24 2.10 -7.15
CA ILE A 78 -8.08 1.21 -7.10
C ILE A 78 -6.85 2.07 -6.80
N LEU A 79 -6.13 1.74 -5.73
CA LEU A 79 -4.94 2.45 -5.29
C LEU A 79 -3.74 1.53 -5.34
N GLU A 80 -2.81 1.83 -6.26
CA GLU A 80 -1.50 1.19 -6.34
C GLU A 80 -0.58 1.71 -5.22
N SER A 81 0.47 0.95 -4.91
CA SER A 81 1.35 1.17 -3.75
C SER A 81 1.92 2.60 -3.62
N ASP A 82 2.25 3.25 -4.73
CA ASP A 82 2.74 4.64 -4.74
C ASP A 82 1.67 5.62 -4.22
N ARG A 83 0.42 5.47 -4.66
CA ARG A 83 -0.70 6.26 -4.18
C ARG A 83 -1.03 5.97 -2.73
N ILE A 84 -0.97 4.69 -2.33
CA ILE A 84 -1.11 4.32 -0.93
C ILE A 84 -0.04 5.01 -0.08
N ALA A 85 1.22 5.04 -0.55
CA ALA A 85 2.30 5.70 0.15
C ALA A 85 2.13 7.23 0.22
N ASP A 86 1.61 7.86 -0.84
CA ASP A 86 1.30 9.29 -0.86
C ASP A 86 0.21 9.62 0.18
N PHE A 87 -0.90 8.87 0.23
CA PHE A 87 -1.95 9.04 1.24
C PHE A 87 -1.47 8.69 2.66
N GLY A 88 -0.66 7.65 2.80
CA GLY A 88 -0.06 7.22 4.07
C GLY A 88 1.00 8.18 4.61
N GLN A 89 1.31 9.26 3.87
CA GLN A 89 2.33 10.27 4.19
C GLN A 89 3.74 9.68 4.39
N LEU A 90 4.06 8.61 3.66
CA LEU A 90 5.39 7.98 3.74
C LEU A 90 6.49 8.87 3.14
N TYR A 91 6.13 9.78 2.24
CA TYR A 91 7.04 10.71 1.56
C TYR A 91 6.56 12.16 1.75
N LYS A 92 6.50 12.63 3.00
CA LYS A 92 6.46 14.08 3.24
C LYS A 92 7.83 14.66 2.84
N THR A 93 7.81 15.63 1.93
CA THR A 93 8.88 16.64 1.81
C THR A 93 8.64 17.71 2.87
#